data_AF-A0A2I8DGE4-F1
#
_entry.id   AF-A0A2I8DGE4-F1
#
_cell.length_a   1.000
_cell.length_b   1.000
_cell.length_c   1.000
_cell.angle_alpha   90.00
_cell.angle_beta   90.00
_cell.angle_gamma   90.00
#
_symmetry.space_group_name_H-M   'P 1'
#
loop_
_entity.id
_entity.type
_entity.pdbx_description
1 polymer ?
#
loop_
_entity_poly.entity_id
_entity_poly.type
_entity_poly.pdbx_seq_one_letter_code
_entity_poly.pdbx_strand_id
1 'polypeptide(L)'
;MSRTPSFAVVLEGGLVQAIVVQDWPRHLPMPPFVVVDYDTEGADDDEITRFSIGQSTAEAICRGDTPTVFESLSDALSPRIVLTALGESITDEAPEPLALARSVRQEIVDLDTRLNDAEQAPTGDDYNQLYVLANCGLIEVQKALGDTTDFGD
;
A
#
# COMPACT_ATOMS: atom_id res chain seq x y z
N MET A 1 -10.61 1.93 -7.38
CA MET A 1 -9.28 2.37 -7.82
C MET A 1 -8.39 2.33 -6.60
N SER A 2 -7.23 1.66 -6.67
CA SER A 2 -6.31 1.58 -5.54
C SER A 2 -5.66 2.94 -5.43
N ARG A 3 -6.03 3.68 -4.39
CA ARG A 3 -5.48 5.01 -4.14
C ARG A 3 -4.16 4.88 -3.40
N THR A 4 -3.23 5.79 -3.68
CA THR A 4 -1.99 5.87 -2.88
C THR A 4 -2.36 6.12 -1.42
N PRO A 5 -1.93 5.26 -0.49
CA PRO A 5 -2.17 5.46 0.93
C PRO A 5 -1.54 6.76 1.41
N SER A 6 -2.19 7.44 2.34
CA SER A 6 -1.70 8.67 2.94
C SER A 6 -1.82 8.61 4.45
N PHE A 7 -0.97 9.37 5.12
CA PHE A 7 -0.83 9.33 6.57
C PHE A 7 -0.81 10.75 7.12
N ALA A 8 -1.35 10.93 8.32
CA ALA A 8 -1.21 12.15 9.09
C ALA A 8 -0.79 11.81 10.52
N VAL A 9 0.18 12.55 11.03
CA VAL A 9 0.52 12.57 12.46
C VAL A 9 -0.23 13.75 13.07
N VAL A 10 -1.21 13.46 13.92
CA VAL A 10 -2.07 14.46 14.54
C VAL A 10 -1.44 14.89 15.86
N LEU A 11 -1.14 16.18 15.97
CA LEU A 11 -0.55 16.80 17.15
C LEU A 11 -1.55 17.71 17.84
N GLU A 12 -1.60 17.66 19.17
CA GLU A 12 -2.29 18.65 20.00
C GLU A 12 -1.40 18.99 21.20
N GLY A 13 -1.15 20.29 21.42
CA GLY A 13 -0.31 20.74 22.53
C GLY A 13 1.13 20.21 22.51
N GLY A 14 1.65 19.83 21.33
CA GLY A 14 2.98 19.23 21.17
C GLY A 14 3.01 17.70 21.31
N LEU A 15 1.89 17.07 21.63
CA LEU A 15 1.80 15.61 21.81
C LEU A 15 1.14 14.94 20.61
N VAL A 16 1.68 13.79 20.19
CA VAL A 16 1.05 12.94 19.17
C VAL A 16 -0.20 12.29 19.76
N GLN A 17 -1.35 12.72 19.27
CA GLN A 17 -2.66 12.22 19.68
C GLN A 17 -3.04 10.95 18.91
N ALA A 18 -2.79 10.96 17.61
CA ALA A 18 -3.12 9.84 16.74
C ALA A 18 -2.24 9.83 15.48
N ILE A 19 -2.10 8.65 14.91
CA ILE A 19 -1.61 8.47 13.56
C ILE A 19 -2.79 8.00 12.72
N VAL A 20 -3.18 8.80 11.73
CA VAL A 20 -4.33 8.53 10.87
C VAL A 20 -3.85 8.04 9.53
N VAL A 21 -4.42 6.93 9.05
CA VAL A 21 -4.14 6.37 7.73
C VAL A 21 -5.39 6.46 6.87
N GLN A 22 -5.24 6.86 5.62
CA GLN A 22 -6.30 6.87 4.64
C GLN A 22 -5.88 6.06 3.41
N ASP A 23 -6.85 5.33 2.83
CA ASP A 23 -6.66 4.50 1.63
C ASP A 23 -5.62 3.37 1.78
N TRP A 24 -5.35 2.87 3.00
CA TRP A 24 -4.48 1.71 3.20
C TRP A 24 -5.06 0.46 2.54
N PRO A 25 -4.25 -0.37 1.85
CA PRO A 25 -4.76 -1.57 1.21
C PRO A 25 -5.25 -2.58 2.25
N ARG A 26 -6.54 -2.96 2.16
CA ARG A 26 -7.19 -3.85 3.15
C ARG A 26 -6.57 -5.25 3.27
N HIS A 27 -5.78 -5.66 2.28
CA HIS A 27 -5.12 -6.96 2.25
C HIS A 27 -3.72 -6.93 2.89
N LEU A 28 -3.18 -5.74 3.21
CA LEU A 28 -1.90 -5.59 3.89
C LEU A 28 -2.11 -5.38 5.39
N PRO A 29 -1.25 -5.94 6.25
CA PRO A 29 -1.26 -5.61 7.67
C PRO A 29 -1.01 -4.10 7.87
N MET A 30 -1.59 -3.52 8.92
CA MET A 30 -1.31 -2.13 9.27
C MET A 30 0.18 -1.98 9.64
N PRO A 31 0.86 -0.95 9.13
CA PRO A 31 2.27 -0.76 9.42
C PRO A 31 2.43 -0.28 10.88
N PRO A 32 3.43 -0.77 11.62
CA PRO A 32 3.74 -0.22 12.93
C PRO A 32 4.32 1.19 12.77
N PHE A 33 3.92 2.11 13.63
CA PHE A 33 4.54 3.42 13.73
C PHE A 33 5.34 3.56 15.01
N VAL A 34 6.41 4.32 14.96
CA VAL A 34 7.20 4.71 16.13
C VAL A 34 7.36 6.22 16.10
N VAL A 35 7.04 6.87 17.21
CA VAL A 35 7.37 8.27 17.47
C VAL A 35 8.65 8.27 18.29
N VAL A 36 9.63 9.06 17.84
CA VAL A 36 10.93 9.22 18.49
C VAL A 36 11.12 10.70 18.76
N ASP A 37 11.15 11.07 20.04
CA ASP A 37 11.50 12.41 20.48
C ASP A 37 12.92 12.40 21.03
N TYR A 38 13.81 13.16 20.40
CA TYR A 38 15.20 13.29 20.85
C TYR A 38 15.37 14.35 21.95
N ASP A 39 14.32 15.14 22.23
CA ASP A 39 14.31 16.00 23.39
C ASP A 39 13.99 15.19 24.64
N THR A 40 15.00 14.94 25.45
CA THR A 40 14.88 14.23 26.73
C THR A 40 14.87 15.18 27.92
N GLU A 41 14.88 16.50 27.69
CA GLU A 41 14.94 17.48 28.77
C GLU A 41 13.70 17.41 29.67
N GLY A 42 13.91 17.09 30.94
CA GLY A 42 12.85 17.02 31.94
C GLY A 42 12.04 15.73 31.93
N ALA A 43 12.39 14.74 31.11
CA ALA A 43 11.81 13.40 31.15
C ALA A 43 12.41 12.58 32.30
N ASP A 44 11.61 11.64 32.83
CA ASP A 44 12.10 10.70 33.83
C ASP A 44 13.03 9.65 33.20
N ASP A 45 14.01 9.16 33.98
CA ASP A 45 15.01 8.21 33.50
C ASP A 45 14.40 6.89 32.95
N ASP A 46 13.21 6.51 33.41
CA ASP A 46 12.48 5.33 32.94
C ASP A 46 11.68 5.56 31.65
N GLU A 47 11.45 6.81 31.25
CA GLU A 47 10.85 7.18 29.97
C GLU A 47 11.89 7.26 28.84
N ILE A 48 13.17 7.47 29.20
CA ILE A 48 14.28 7.59 28.25
C ILE A 48 14.74 6.21 27.79
N THR A 49 14.60 5.95 26.49
CA THR A 49 15.16 4.76 25.84
C THR A 49 16.56 5.05 25.30
N ARG A 50 17.53 4.19 25.65
CA ARG A 50 18.92 4.29 25.19
C ARG A 50 19.20 3.31 24.06
N PHE A 51 19.75 3.81 22.96
CA PHE A 51 20.08 3.04 21.77
C PHE A 51 21.59 3.08 21.50
N SER A 52 22.20 1.93 21.23
CA SER A 52 23.56 1.87 20.71
C SER A 52 23.54 2.04 19.20
N ILE A 53 24.02 3.20 18.71
CA ILE A 53 24.11 3.52 17.28
C ILE A 53 25.59 3.61 16.89
N GLY A 54 26.11 2.54 16.29
CA GLY A 54 27.53 2.42 15.96
C GLY A 54 28.40 2.43 17.21
N GLN A 55 29.23 3.47 17.36
CA GLN A 55 30.09 3.69 18.54
C GLN A 55 29.51 4.73 19.52
N SER A 56 28.29 5.22 19.26
CA SER A 56 27.62 6.24 20.07
C SER A 56 26.40 5.68 20.79
N THR A 57 26.02 6.32 21.90
CA THR A 57 24.72 6.09 22.55
C THR A 57 23.81 7.26 22.21
N ALA A 58 22.59 6.98 21.75
CA ALA A 58 21.53 7.96 21.57
C ALA A 58 20.46 7.74 22.62
N GLU A 59 19.92 8.82 23.15
CA GLU A 59 18.81 8.83 24.11
C GLU A 59 17.60 9.45 23.43
N ALA A 60 16.43 8.85 23.60
CA ALA A 60 15.17 9.35 23.06
C ALA A 60 13.98 8.84 23.86
N ILE A 61 12.91 9.60 23.88
CA ILE A 61 11.60 9.15 24.35
C ILE A 61 10.90 8.50 23.15
N CYS A 62 10.55 7.23 23.30
CA CYS A 62 10.03 6.43 22.20
C CYS A 62 8.65 5.86 22.52
N ARG A 63 7.73 5.94 21.56
CA ARG A 63 6.41 5.31 21.67
C ARG A 63 6.07 4.56 20.39
N GLY A 64 5.73 3.29 20.52
CA GLY A 64 5.08 2.52 19.44
C GLY A 64 3.61 2.89 19.35
N ASP A 65 3.09 3.06 18.14
CA ASP A 65 1.72 3.47 17.91
C ASP A 65 1.05 2.62 16.82
N THR A 66 -0.24 2.34 17.01
CA THR A 66 -1.06 1.64 16.03
C THR A 66 -1.92 2.66 15.31
N PRO A 67 -1.76 2.79 13.99
CA PRO A 67 -2.49 3.81 13.27
C PRO A 67 -3.99 3.50 13.24
N THR A 68 -4.79 4.55 13.19
CA THR A 68 -6.24 4.48 13.05
C THR A 68 -6.63 4.78 11.61
N VAL A 69 -7.57 3.99 11.09
CA VAL A 69 -8.11 4.18 9.74
C VAL A 69 -9.03 5.40 9.71
N PHE A 70 -8.83 6.31 8.77
CA PHE A 70 -9.59 7.56 8.66
C PHE A 70 -11.10 7.33 8.63
N GLU A 71 -11.57 6.31 7.90
CA GLU A 71 -12.99 5.98 7.77
C GLU A 71 -13.67 5.61 9.10
N SER A 72 -12.92 5.30 10.16
CA SER A 72 -13.49 5.05 11.50
C SER A 72 -13.56 6.31 12.38
N LEU A 73 -13.09 7.46 11.90
CA LEU A 73 -13.03 8.73 12.63
C LEU A 73 -14.06 9.72 12.07
N SER A 74 -14.98 10.19 12.91
CA SER A 74 -16.04 11.14 12.50
C SER A 74 -15.55 12.58 12.33
N ASP A 75 -14.58 12.99 13.14
CA ASP A 75 -14.19 14.40 13.29
C ASP A 75 -12.71 14.68 12.95
N ALA A 76 -12.04 13.71 12.30
CA ALA A 76 -10.65 13.86 11.90
C ALA A 76 -10.51 14.60 10.56
N LEU A 77 -9.40 15.33 10.39
CA LEU A 77 -9.00 15.82 9.07
C LEU A 77 -8.49 14.66 8.23
N SER A 78 -9.02 14.52 7.01
CA SER A 78 -8.52 13.57 6.03
C SER A 78 -7.06 13.90 5.67
N PRO A 79 -6.12 12.94 5.81
CA PRO A 79 -4.74 13.12 5.35
C PRO A 79 -4.65 13.64 3.91
N ARG A 80 -5.51 13.14 3.01
CA ARG A 80 -5.56 13.60 1.62
C ARG A 80 -6.01 15.04 1.45
N ILE A 81 -7.06 15.45 2.17
CA ILE A 81 -7.55 16.84 2.11
C ILE A 81 -6.45 17.79 2.57
N VAL A 82 -5.71 17.42 3.63
CA VAL A 82 -4.57 18.20 4.13
C VAL A 82 -3.47 18.29 3.07
N LEU A 83 -3.04 17.16 2.50
CA LEU A 83 -2.03 17.12 1.44
C LEU A 83 -2.43 17.96 0.22
N THR A 84 -3.69 17.86 -0.21
CA THR A 84 -4.21 18.69 -1.32
C THR A 84 -4.20 20.18 -0.96
N ALA A 85 -4.58 20.55 0.27
CA ALA A 85 -4.53 21.93 0.73
C ALA A 85 -3.09 22.49 0.81
N LEU A 86 -2.10 21.62 1.02
CA LEU A 86 -0.68 21.94 0.96
C LEU A 86 -0.10 21.97 -0.47
N GLY A 87 -0.90 21.59 -1.48
CA GLY A 87 -0.51 21.58 -2.89
C GLY A 87 0.21 20.30 -3.35
N GLU A 88 0.18 19.24 -2.55
CA GLU A 88 0.78 17.96 -2.90
C GLU A 88 -0.07 17.20 -3.93
N SER A 89 0.57 16.71 -4.99
CA SER A 89 -0.09 15.90 -6.01
C SER A 89 -0.25 14.46 -5.53
N ILE A 90 -1.48 14.07 -5.19
CA ILE A 90 -1.80 12.68 -4.81
C ILE A 90 -2.30 11.96 -6.07
N THR A 91 -1.47 11.08 -6.63
CA THR A 91 -1.82 10.31 -7.83
C THR A 91 -2.79 9.18 -7.47
N ASP A 92 -3.92 9.09 -8.16
CA ASP A 92 -4.91 8.01 -7.98
C ASP A 92 -4.74 6.86 -8.98
N GLU A 93 -3.71 6.92 -9.82
CA GLU A 93 -3.50 6.03 -10.97
C GLU A 93 -2.59 4.85 -10.63
N ALA A 94 -3.11 3.89 -9.86
CA ALA A 94 -2.72 2.50 -10.04
C ALA A 94 -3.96 1.73 -10.54
N PRO A 95 -3.84 0.90 -11.60
CA PRO A 95 -4.92 0.01 -11.97
C PRO A 95 -5.33 -0.80 -10.74
N GLU A 96 -6.64 -0.90 -10.45
CA GLU A 96 -7.07 -1.82 -9.40
C GLU A 96 -6.58 -3.22 -9.76
N PRO A 97 -5.84 -3.91 -8.88
CA PRO A 97 -5.46 -5.30 -9.12
C PRO A 97 -6.68 -6.17 -9.47
N LEU A 98 -7.84 -5.85 -8.89
CA LEU A 98 -9.11 -6.48 -9.20
C LEU A 98 -9.63 -6.18 -10.61
N ALA A 99 -9.41 -4.96 -11.13
CA ALA A 99 -9.78 -4.61 -12.51
C ALA A 99 -8.87 -5.34 -13.51
N LEU A 100 -7.56 -5.40 -13.27
CA LEU A 100 -6.63 -6.18 -14.09
C LEU A 100 -6.99 -7.67 -14.06
N ALA A 101 -7.19 -8.25 -12.87
CA ALA A 101 -7.60 -9.64 -12.74
C ALA A 101 -8.93 -9.95 -13.44
N ARG A 102 -9.88 -8.99 -13.42
CA ARG A 102 -11.15 -9.12 -14.17
C ARG A 102 -10.94 -9.06 -15.68
N SER A 103 -10.03 -8.23 -16.18
CA SER A 103 -9.68 -8.17 -17.61
C SER A 103 -9.08 -9.50 -18.07
N VAL A 104 -8.06 -9.99 -17.37
CA VAL A 104 -7.39 -11.26 -17.68
C VAL A 104 -8.39 -12.42 -17.68
N ARG A 105 -9.28 -12.49 -16.68
CA ARG A 105 -10.34 -13.50 -16.64
C ARG A 105 -11.27 -13.40 -17.85
N GLN A 106 -11.63 -12.19 -18.26
CA GLN A 106 -12.51 -11.99 -19.41
C GLN A 106 -11.83 -12.43 -20.71
N GLU A 107 -10.56 -12.09 -20.90
CA GLU A 107 -9.80 -12.48 -22.09
C GLU A 107 -9.62 -14.00 -22.21
N ILE A 108 -9.46 -14.71 -21.09
CA ILE A 108 -9.45 -16.18 -21.06
C ILE A 108 -10.81 -16.75 -21.48
N VAL A 109 -11.91 -16.20 -20.97
CA VAL A 109 -13.28 -16.63 -21.33
C VAL A 109 -13.56 -16.35 -22.81
N ASP A 110 -13.11 -15.22 -23.34
CA ASP A 110 -13.28 -14.86 -24.74
C ASP A 110 -12.44 -15.74 -25.66
N LEU A 111 -11.24 -16.18 -25.23
CA LEU A 111 -10.45 -17.18 -25.95
C LEU A 111 -11.15 -18.55 -25.97
N ASP A 112 -11.65 -19.02 -24.82
CA ASP A 112 -12.39 -20.28 -24.72
C ASP A 112 -13.65 -20.28 -25.60
N THR A 113 -14.39 -19.17 -25.59
CA THR A 113 -15.57 -18.98 -26.45
C THR A 113 -15.21 -19.08 -27.92
N ARG A 114 -14.13 -18.41 -28.36
CA ARG A 114 -13.68 -18.48 -29.76
C ARG A 114 -13.26 -19.89 -30.18
N LEU A 115 -12.60 -20.64 -29.30
CA LEU A 115 -12.21 -22.03 -29.57
C LEU A 115 -13.44 -22.93 -29.73
N ASN A 116 -14.42 -22.76 -28.84
CA ASN A 116 -15.68 -23.50 -28.90
C ASN A 116 -16.48 -23.17 -30.16
N ASP A 117 -16.60 -21.88 -30.51
CA ASP A 117 -17.30 -21.42 -31.72
C ASP A 117 -16.64 -21.91 -33.02
N ALA A 118 -15.32 -22.08 -33.02
CA ALA A 118 -14.58 -22.61 -34.15
C ALA A 118 -14.74 -24.14 -34.32
N GLU A 119 -15.35 -24.84 -33.36
CA GLU A 119 -15.46 -26.30 -33.28
C GLU A 119 -14.11 -27.02 -33.48
N GLN A 120 -13.01 -26.35 -33.15
CA GLN A 120 -11.65 -26.85 -33.36
C GLN A 120 -11.03 -27.27 -32.03
N ALA A 121 -10.26 -28.36 -32.07
CA ALA A 121 -9.42 -28.73 -30.94
C ALA A 121 -8.32 -27.67 -30.75
N PRO A 122 -7.98 -27.29 -29.51
CA PRO A 122 -6.93 -26.31 -29.27
C PRO A 122 -5.60 -26.71 -29.90
N THR A 123 -4.99 -25.77 -30.61
CA THR A 123 -3.68 -25.90 -31.25
C THR A 123 -2.56 -25.48 -30.30
N GLY A 124 -1.31 -25.76 -30.68
CA GLY A 124 -0.14 -25.26 -29.95
C GLY A 124 -0.11 -23.73 -29.84
N ASP A 125 -0.62 -23.02 -30.84
CA ASP A 125 -0.70 -21.56 -30.83
C ASP A 125 -1.75 -21.05 -29.84
N ASP A 126 -2.87 -21.75 -29.70
CA ASP A 126 -3.91 -21.43 -28.71
C ASP A 126 -3.39 -21.60 -27.27
N TYR A 127 -2.60 -22.65 -27.02
CA TYR A 127 -1.92 -22.84 -25.73
C TYR A 127 -0.89 -21.74 -25.47
N ASN A 128 -0.11 -21.34 -26.48
CA ASN A 128 0.82 -20.22 -26.33
C ASN A 128 0.10 -18.91 -26.04
N GLN A 129 -1.03 -18.65 -26.71
CA GLN A 129 -1.83 -17.45 -26.46
C GLN A 129 -2.40 -17.44 -25.03
N LEU A 130 -2.93 -18.57 -24.56
CA LEU A 130 -3.41 -18.72 -23.18
C LEU A 130 -2.27 -18.54 -22.17
N TYR A 131 -1.10 -19.11 -22.46
CA TYR A 131 0.09 -18.96 -21.62
C TYR A 131 0.52 -17.49 -21.50
N VAL A 132 0.60 -16.76 -22.61
CA VAL A 132 0.95 -15.34 -22.61
C VAL A 132 -0.10 -14.53 -21.85
N LEU A 133 -1.39 -14.73 -22.12
CA LEU A 133 -2.47 -14.02 -21.43
C LEU A 133 -2.45 -14.25 -19.91
N ALA A 134 -2.33 -15.51 -19.49
CA ALA A 134 -2.31 -15.85 -18.08
C ALA A 134 -1.03 -15.36 -17.38
N ASN A 135 0.13 -15.54 -18.00
CA ASN A 135 1.41 -15.22 -17.37
C ASN A 135 1.66 -13.70 -17.34
N CYS A 136 1.51 -13.00 -18.48
CA CYS A 136 1.65 -11.55 -18.53
C CYS A 136 0.56 -10.85 -17.69
N GLY A 137 -0.69 -11.33 -17.78
CA GLY A 137 -1.79 -10.81 -16.98
C GLY A 137 -1.57 -10.99 -15.48
N LEU A 138 -1.02 -12.13 -15.04
CA LEU A 138 -0.67 -12.35 -13.64
C LEU A 138 0.48 -11.44 -13.19
N ILE A 139 1.50 -11.25 -14.02
CA ILE A 139 2.61 -10.31 -13.75
C ILE A 139 2.07 -8.89 -13.57
N GLU A 140 1.15 -8.44 -14.41
CA GLU A 140 0.52 -7.12 -14.28
C GLU A 140 -0.27 -6.98 -12.97
N VAL A 141 -1.01 -8.02 -12.58
CA VAL A 141 -1.71 -8.06 -11.30
C VAL A 141 -0.72 -8.02 -10.13
N GLN A 142 0.39 -8.76 -10.20
CA GLN A 142 1.43 -8.78 -9.18
C GLN A 142 2.12 -7.41 -9.04
N LYS A 143 2.48 -6.77 -10.15
CA LYS A 143 3.02 -5.41 -10.16
C LYS A 143 2.03 -4.41 -9.55
N ALA A 144 0.74 -4.51 -9.89
CA ALA A 144 -0.31 -3.66 -9.31
C ALA A 144 -0.55 -3.91 -7.80
N LEU A 145 -0.22 -5.11 -7.30
CA LEU A 145 -0.22 -5.44 -5.87
C LEU A 145 1.07 -5.02 -5.15
N GLY A 146 2.07 -4.49 -5.87
CA GLY A 146 3.32 -3.98 -5.31
C GLY A 146 4.50 -4.96 -5.37
N ASP A 147 4.44 -6.00 -6.20
CA ASP A 147 5.59 -6.88 -6.45
C ASP A 147 6.66 -6.13 -7.26
N THR A 148 7.89 -6.06 -6.73
CA THR A 148 9.04 -5.37 -7.34
C THR A 148 9.97 -6.32 -8.10
N THR A 149 9.58 -7.58 -8.28
CA THR A 149 10.37 -8.56 -9.03
C THR A 149 10.55 -8.10 -10.48
N ASP A 150 11.77 -8.23 -10.99
CA ASP A 150 12.04 -8.05 -12.42
C ASP A 150 11.66 -9.33 -13.16
N PHE A 151 10.64 -9.24 -14.01
CA PHE A 151 10.11 -10.37 -14.77
C PHE A 151 10.70 -10.46 -16.20
N GLY A 152 11.60 -9.55 -16.57
CA GLY A 152 12.10 -9.38 -17.94
C GLY A 152 11.09 -8.68 -18.86
N ASP A 153 11.61 -8.12 -19.97
CA ASP A 153 10.83 -7.56 -21.09
C ASP A 153 10.33 -8.66 -22.05
#